data_AF-A0A1Q3K945-F1
#
_entry.id   AF-A0A1Q3K945-F1
#
_cell.length_a   1.000
_cell.length_b   1.000
_cell.length_c   1.000
_cell.angle_alpha   90.00
_cell.angle_beta   90.00
_cell.angle_gamma   90.00
#
_symmetry.space_group_name_H-M   'P 1'
#
loop_
_entity.id
_entity.type
_entity.pdbx_description
1 polymer ?
#
loop_
_entity_poly.entity_id
_entity_poly.type
_entity_poly.pdbx_seq_one_letter_code
_entity_poly.pdbx_strand_id
1 'polypeptide(L)'
;MPKPVMAAAMLFTSAFIMISGIQIITTRVLDSRRTLVIGMGISTFFGVTVYPSAFSGAPHWAQPIVTTPLVLATLVALALNLVFRIGIKKRVTMTIDAQSPALRDVTAFIERCAGVWGARRDVTNRVEFAVQQSLEAIIAYCDAKGPIEIELSFDEFVIGADITYDGKSMEFPTEAPGKEELFESEQGYPRLAGFLIRQHTDRRLQIKGGVRLLFDH
;
A
#
# COMPACT_ATOMS: atom_id res chain seq x y z
N MET A 1 29.14 -29.42 -20.71
CA MET A 1 27.74 -29.44 -21.18
C MET A 1 27.69 -28.97 -22.64
N PRO A 2 26.82 -29.50 -23.50
CA PRO A 2 26.70 -29.06 -24.90
C PRO A 2 26.31 -27.57 -25.03
N LYS A 3 26.92 -26.84 -25.99
CA LYS A 3 26.66 -25.40 -26.20
C LYS A 3 25.18 -25.03 -26.37
N PRO A 4 24.34 -25.81 -27.09
CA PRO A 4 22.91 -25.50 -27.22
C PRO A 4 22.16 -25.56 -25.89
N VAL A 5 22.52 -26.51 -25.01
CA VAL A 5 21.91 -26.66 -23.68
C VAL A 5 22.28 -25.48 -22.79
N MET A 6 23.54 -25.02 -22.87
CA MET A 6 24.00 -23.85 -22.12
C MET A 6 23.29 -22.57 -22.57
N ALA A 7 23.09 -22.37 -23.87
CA ALA A 7 22.35 -21.23 -24.40
C ALA A 7 20.88 -21.24 -23.94
N ALA A 8 20.21 -22.40 -24.01
CA ALA A 8 18.85 -22.56 -23.51
C ALA A 8 18.74 -22.26 -22.00
N ALA A 9 19.68 -22.77 -21.20
CA ALA A 9 19.74 -22.50 -19.76
C ALA A 9 19.95 -21.00 -19.47
N MET A 10 20.87 -20.32 -20.16
CA MET A 10 21.12 -18.89 -19.98
C MET A 10 19.92 -18.02 -20.33
N LEU A 11 19.22 -18.33 -21.42
CA LEU A 11 18.01 -17.61 -21.83
C LEU A 11 16.86 -17.84 -20.84
N PHE A 12 16.70 -19.07 -20.35
CA PHE A 12 15.71 -19.38 -19.34
C PHE A 12 15.99 -18.60 -18.04
N THR A 13 17.23 -18.63 -17.57
CA THR A 13 17.63 -17.91 -16.36
C THR A 13 17.48 -16.40 -16.50
N SER A 14 17.85 -15.81 -17.65
CA SER A 14 17.71 -14.36 -17.86
C SER A 14 16.25 -13.92 -17.88
N ALA A 15 15.36 -14.68 -18.54
CA ALA A 15 13.93 -14.41 -18.55
C ALA A 15 13.33 -14.50 -17.15
N PHE A 16 13.73 -15.52 -16.36
CA PHE A 16 13.25 -15.68 -15.00
C PHE A 16 13.69 -14.53 -14.08
N ILE A 17 14.96 -14.13 -14.15
CA ILE A 17 15.49 -12.97 -13.39
C ILE A 17 14.72 -11.69 -13.72
N MET A 18 14.42 -11.47 -15.01
CA MET A 18 13.65 -10.31 -15.45
C MET A 18 12.23 -10.30 -14.86
N ILE A 19 11.52 -11.44 -14.94
CA ILE A 19 10.16 -11.57 -14.39
C ILE A 19 10.17 -11.37 -12.87
N SER A 20 11.12 -11.98 -12.15
CA SER A 20 11.27 -11.77 -10.71
C SER A 20 11.52 -10.29 -10.36
N GLY A 21 12.33 -9.59 -11.15
CA GLY A 21 12.53 -8.15 -11.00
C GLY A 21 11.24 -7.35 -11.14
N ILE A 22 10.43 -7.64 -12.17
CA ILE A 22 9.12 -6.98 -12.39
C ILE A 22 8.14 -7.31 -11.25
N GLN A 23 8.12 -8.55 -10.76
CA GLN A 23 7.29 -8.94 -9.62
C GLN A 23 7.67 -8.16 -8.37
N ILE A 24 8.96 -8.02 -8.06
CA ILE A 24 9.45 -7.22 -6.93
C ILE A 24 8.96 -5.77 -7.05
N ILE A 25 9.07 -5.17 -8.24
CA ILE A 25 8.62 -3.80 -8.50
C ILE A 25 7.10 -3.65 -8.27
N THR A 26 6.31 -4.61 -8.73
CA THR A 26 4.84 -4.54 -8.67
C THR A 26 4.22 -4.92 -7.33
N THR A 27 5.02 -5.41 -6.37
CA THR A 27 4.54 -5.69 -5.00
C THR A 27 4.07 -4.44 -4.25
N ARG A 28 4.63 -3.27 -4.60
CA ARG A 28 4.27 -1.98 -4.01
C ARG A 28 3.33 -1.22 -4.93
N VAL A 29 2.46 -0.40 -4.35
CA VAL A 29 1.59 0.49 -5.13
C VAL A 29 2.48 1.43 -5.97
N LEU A 30 2.22 1.52 -7.27
CA LEU A 30 2.98 2.36 -8.19
C LEU A 30 2.36 3.75 -8.22
N ASP A 31 3.03 4.70 -7.60
CA ASP A 31 2.68 6.12 -7.64
C ASP A 31 3.63 6.87 -8.60
N SER A 32 3.26 8.08 -9.03
CA SER A 32 4.03 8.88 -9.99
C SER A 32 5.52 8.97 -9.64
N ARG A 33 5.85 9.11 -8.34
CA ARG A 33 7.25 9.16 -7.87
C ARG A 33 7.99 7.85 -8.10
N ARG A 34 7.38 6.69 -7.79
CA ARG A 34 8.02 5.38 -8.02
C ARG A 34 8.12 5.08 -9.50
N THR A 35 7.09 5.43 -10.28
CA THR A 35 7.13 5.31 -11.74
C THR A 35 8.31 6.10 -12.32
N LEU A 36 8.59 7.30 -11.82
CA LEU A 36 9.78 8.07 -12.20
C LEU A 36 11.09 7.41 -11.76
N VAL A 37 11.18 6.88 -10.53
CA VAL A 37 12.39 6.16 -10.05
C VAL A 37 12.70 4.96 -10.95
N ILE A 38 11.69 4.14 -11.24
CA ILE A 38 11.81 2.95 -12.09
C ILE A 38 12.18 3.35 -13.52
N GLY A 39 11.44 4.30 -14.08
CA GLY A 39 11.67 4.81 -15.44
C GLY A 39 13.09 5.37 -15.60
N MET A 40 13.52 6.25 -14.70
CA MET A 40 14.87 6.84 -14.74
C MET A 40 15.97 5.80 -14.54
N GLY A 41 15.77 4.80 -13.70
CA GLY A 41 16.72 3.68 -13.54
C GLY A 41 16.88 2.89 -14.84
N ILE A 42 15.77 2.49 -15.46
CA ILE A 42 15.77 1.76 -16.74
C ILE A 42 16.36 2.63 -17.86
N SER A 43 15.96 3.90 -17.97
CA SER A 43 16.51 4.83 -18.95
C SER A 43 18.01 5.05 -18.78
N THR A 44 18.51 5.12 -17.54
CA THR A 44 19.95 5.23 -17.25
C THR A 44 20.69 3.97 -17.68
N PHE A 45 20.16 2.78 -17.37
CA PHE A 45 20.75 1.51 -17.79
C PHE A 45 20.94 1.44 -19.31
N PHE A 46 19.89 1.73 -20.07
CA PHE A 46 19.96 1.74 -21.52
C PHE A 46 20.83 2.89 -22.05
N GLY A 47 20.79 4.06 -21.42
CA GLY A 47 21.61 5.21 -21.80
C GLY A 47 23.12 4.91 -21.75
N VAL A 48 23.60 4.30 -20.67
CA VAL A 48 25.01 3.87 -20.54
C VAL A 48 25.36 2.76 -21.52
N THR A 49 24.42 1.83 -21.76
CA THR A 49 24.64 0.69 -22.67
C THR A 49 24.73 1.11 -24.13
N VAL A 50 23.89 2.07 -24.55
CA VAL A 50 23.84 2.56 -25.95
C VAL A 50 24.89 3.63 -26.22
N TYR A 51 25.21 4.47 -25.23
CA TYR A 51 26.18 5.57 -25.37
C TYR A 51 27.33 5.47 -24.35
N PRO A 52 28.23 4.46 -24.43
CA PRO A 52 29.34 4.30 -23.48
C PRO A 52 30.30 5.50 -23.47
N SER A 53 30.48 6.15 -24.62
CA SER A 53 31.42 7.28 -24.80
C SER A 53 30.96 8.58 -24.14
N ALA A 54 29.66 8.72 -23.82
CA ALA A 54 29.11 9.91 -23.17
C ALA A 54 29.69 10.14 -21.76
N PHE A 55 30.21 9.09 -21.12
CA PHE A 55 30.73 9.11 -19.76
C PHE A 55 32.27 9.07 -19.68
N SER A 56 32.95 9.24 -20.83
CA SER A 56 34.41 9.20 -20.94
C SER A 56 35.14 10.35 -20.22
N GLY A 57 34.45 11.47 -19.98
CA GLY A 57 34.98 12.63 -19.23
C GLY A 57 34.89 12.53 -17.71
N ALA A 58 34.41 11.39 -17.16
CA ALA A 58 34.28 11.22 -15.72
C ALA A 58 35.66 11.13 -15.02
N PRO A 59 35.81 11.66 -13.79
CA PRO A 59 37.04 11.51 -13.01
C PRO A 59 37.44 10.04 -12.82
N HIS A 60 38.74 9.75 -12.74
CA HIS A 60 39.24 8.37 -12.60
C HIS A 60 38.63 7.58 -11.44
N TRP A 61 38.31 8.26 -10.32
CA TRP A 61 37.66 7.63 -9.17
C TRP A 61 36.20 7.23 -9.43
N ALA A 62 35.52 7.90 -10.37
CA ALA A 62 34.11 7.67 -10.70
C ALA A 62 33.93 6.72 -11.90
N GLN A 63 34.97 6.53 -12.72
CA GLN A 63 34.90 5.69 -13.92
C GLN A 63 34.25 4.31 -13.68
N PRO A 64 34.65 3.51 -12.66
CA PRO A 64 34.07 2.16 -12.45
C PRO A 64 32.56 2.16 -12.20
N ILE A 65 32.06 3.23 -11.58
CA ILE A 65 30.66 3.43 -11.24
C ILE A 65 29.86 3.77 -12.49
N VAL A 66 30.38 4.71 -13.28
CA VAL A 66 29.66 5.27 -14.43
C VAL A 66 29.72 4.33 -15.64
N THR A 67 30.77 3.51 -15.78
CA THR A 67 30.89 2.54 -16.87
C THR A 67 30.03 1.30 -16.69
N THR A 68 29.55 1.02 -15.47
CA THR A 68 28.72 -0.16 -15.19
C THR A 68 27.24 0.22 -15.24
N PRO A 69 26.48 -0.15 -16.29
CA PRO A 69 25.09 0.31 -16.46
C PRO A 69 24.20 0.00 -15.27
N LEU A 70 24.39 -1.19 -14.68
CA LEU A 70 23.62 -1.65 -13.53
C LEU A 70 23.90 -0.83 -12.27
N VAL A 71 25.16 -0.47 -12.01
CA VAL A 71 25.55 0.30 -10.83
C VAL A 71 25.01 1.73 -10.94
N LEU A 72 25.21 2.39 -12.08
CA LEU A 72 24.73 3.75 -12.27
C LEU A 72 23.20 3.83 -12.21
N ALA A 73 22.49 2.92 -12.87
CA ALA A 73 21.03 2.84 -12.79
C ALA A 73 20.55 2.67 -11.35
N THR A 74 21.22 1.82 -10.57
CA THR A 74 20.90 1.60 -9.15
C THR A 74 21.15 2.86 -8.32
N LEU A 75 22.27 3.55 -8.53
CA LEU A 75 22.57 4.79 -7.81
C LEU A 75 21.58 5.90 -8.13
N VAL A 76 21.19 6.06 -9.40
CA VAL A 76 20.16 7.01 -9.82
C VAL A 76 18.83 6.66 -9.15
N ALA A 77 18.43 5.39 -9.17
CA ALA A 77 17.19 4.94 -8.53
C ALA A 77 17.21 5.21 -7.01
N LEU A 78 18.32 4.91 -6.32
CA LEU A 78 18.49 5.17 -4.88
C LEU A 78 18.47 6.67 -4.56
N ALA A 79 19.16 7.49 -5.35
CA ALA A 79 19.20 8.94 -5.16
C ALA A 79 17.80 9.56 -5.33
N LEU A 80 17.10 9.22 -6.41
CA LEU A 80 15.72 9.69 -6.63
C LEU A 80 14.79 9.19 -5.53
N ASN A 81 14.92 7.93 -5.10
CA ASN A 81 14.12 7.40 -4.02
C ASN A 81 14.35 8.18 -2.71
N LEU A 82 15.60 8.53 -2.39
CA LEU A 82 15.92 9.32 -1.21
C LEU A 82 15.34 10.74 -1.29
N VAL A 83 15.50 11.40 -2.44
CA VAL A 83 14.93 12.73 -2.70
C VAL A 83 13.41 12.72 -2.54
N PHE A 84 12.74 11.74 -3.13
CA PHE A 84 11.28 11.62 -3.07
C PHE A 84 10.73 11.19 -1.72
N ARG A 85 11.56 10.61 -0.84
CA ARG A 85 11.20 10.27 0.54
C ARG A 85 11.08 11.51 1.43
N ILE A 86 11.73 12.62 1.07
CA ILE A 86 11.67 13.88 1.82
C ILE A 86 10.28 14.51 1.63
N GLY A 87 9.57 14.75 2.73
CA GLY A 87 8.28 15.45 2.72
C GLY A 87 7.03 14.57 2.61
N ILE A 88 7.14 13.25 2.80
CA ILE A 88 5.97 12.37 2.90
C ILE A 88 5.26 12.63 4.24
N LYS A 89 4.01 13.12 4.18
CA LYS A 89 3.15 13.25 5.36
C LYS A 89 2.77 11.87 5.86
N LYS A 90 3.01 11.61 7.15
CA LYS A 90 2.71 10.31 7.79
C LYS A 90 1.26 10.15 8.23
N ARG A 91 0.48 11.23 8.23
CA ARG A 91 -0.93 11.25 8.65
C ARG A 91 -1.75 12.11 7.70
N VAL A 92 -2.89 11.60 7.27
CA VAL A 92 -3.81 12.29 6.36
C VAL A 92 -5.23 11.98 6.80
N THR A 93 -6.07 13.00 6.82
CA THR A 93 -7.44 12.91 7.33
C THR A 93 -8.44 13.26 6.23
N MET A 94 -9.57 12.56 6.22
CA MET A 94 -10.72 12.82 5.37
C MET A 94 -11.99 12.77 6.22
N THR A 95 -12.91 13.70 5.98
CA THR A 95 -14.23 13.71 6.62
C THR A 95 -15.30 13.32 5.62
N ILE A 96 -16.28 12.54 6.05
CA ILE A 96 -17.40 12.07 5.24
C ILE A 96 -18.70 12.38 5.95
N ASP A 97 -19.74 12.72 5.21
CA ASP A 97 -21.09 12.86 5.76
C ASP A 97 -21.75 11.47 5.88
N ALA A 98 -22.22 11.13 7.08
CA ALA A 98 -22.93 9.87 7.33
C ALA A 98 -24.25 9.76 6.56
N GLN A 99 -24.88 10.88 6.20
CA GLN A 99 -26.18 10.91 5.50
C GLN A 99 -26.04 10.78 3.98
N SER A 100 -24.85 10.99 3.42
CA SER A 100 -24.55 10.85 1.99
C SER A 100 -23.12 10.33 1.80
N PRO A 101 -22.87 9.07 2.19
CA PRO A 101 -21.53 8.51 2.18
C PRO A 101 -21.03 8.33 0.75
N ALA A 102 -20.02 9.11 0.36
CA ALA A 102 -19.30 8.94 -0.90
C ALA A 102 -18.24 7.83 -0.75
N LEU A 103 -18.66 6.57 -0.64
CA LEU A 103 -17.77 5.41 -0.43
C LEU A 103 -16.65 5.33 -1.49
N ARG A 104 -16.96 5.71 -2.73
CA ARG A 104 -15.98 5.77 -3.83
C ARG A 104 -14.84 6.76 -3.55
N ASP A 105 -15.14 7.87 -2.88
CA ASP A 105 -14.14 8.88 -2.54
C ASP A 105 -13.20 8.39 -1.43
N VAL A 106 -13.70 7.52 -0.54
CA VAL A 106 -12.91 6.86 0.50
C VAL A 106 -11.92 5.87 -0.12
N THR A 107 -12.35 5.01 -1.05
CA THR A 107 -11.44 4.13 -1.79
C THR A 107 -10.36 4.94 -2.51
N ALA A 108 -10.75 5.97 -3.26
CA ALA A 108 -9.79 6.81 -3.98
C ALA A 108 -8.85 7.55 -3.02
N PHE A 109 -9.31 7.91 -1.82
CA PHE A 109 -8.48 8.50 -0.77
C PHE A 109 -7.44 7.52 -0.22
N ILE A 110 -7.84 6.28 0.09
CA ILE A 110 -6.94 5.22 0.56
C ILE A 110 -5.89 4.90 -0.51
N GLU A 111 -6.30 4.70 -1.78
CA GLU A 111 -5.39 4.42 -2.89
C GLU A 111 -4.35 5.54 -3.08
N ARG A 112 -4.77 6.81 -3.02
CA ARG A 112 -3.85 7.96 -3.10
C ARG A 112 -2.84 7.95 -1.95
N CYS A 113 -3.29 7.72 -0.71
CA CYS A 113 -2.40 7.68 0.44
C CYS A 113 -1.42 6.50 0.36
N ALA A 114 -1.93 5.30 0.05
CA ALA A 114 -1.15 4.09 -0.16
C ALA A 114 -0.09 4.25 -1.26
N GLY A 115 -0.44 4.94 -2.36
CA GLY A 115 0.46 5.32 -3.43
C GLY A 115 1.61 6.20 -2.92
N VAL A 116 1.30 7.32 -2.26
CA VAL A 116 2.33 8.24 -1.74
C VAL A 116 3.26 7.53 -0.76
N TRP A 117 2.71 6.69 0.12
CA TRP A 117 3.46 5.96 1.15
C TRP A 117 4.26 4.77 0.61
N GLY A 118 3.81 4.15 -0.48
CA GLY A 118 4.40 2.89 -0.94
C GLY A 118 4.02 1.72 -0.10
N ALA A 119 2.76 1.77 0.34
CA ALA A 119 2.06 0.65 0.88
C ALA A 119 2.21 -0.56 -0.06
N ARG A 120 2.37 -1.75 0.52
CA ARG A 120 2.31 -2.98 -0.27
C ARG A 120 0.87 -3.20 -0.71
N ARG A 121 0.68 -3.79 -1.89
CA ARG A 121 -0.67 -3.93 -2.49
C ARG A 121 -1.58 -4.81 -1.65
N ASP A 122 -1.06 -5.92 -1.12
CA ASP A 122 -1.77 -6.83 -0.21
C ASP A 122 -2.28 -6.11 1.04
N VAL A 123 -1.43 -5.30 1.67
CA VAL A 123 -1.79 -4.51 2.85
C VAL A 123 -2.81 -3.42 2.50
N THR A 124 -2.63 -2.74 1.37
CA THR A 124 -3.56 -1.70 0.89
C THR A 124 -4.97 -2.26 0.70
N ASN A 125 -5.09 -3.43 0.06
CA ASN A 125 -6.38 -4.09 -0.14
C ASN A 125 -7.05 -4.47 1.18
N ARG A 126 -6.26 -4.91 2.18
CA ARG A 126 -6.79 -5.21 3.53
C ARG A 126 -7.30 -3.96 4.24
N VAL A 127 -6.56 -2.85 4.17
CA VAL A 127 -6.95 -1.56 4.73
C VAL A 127 -8.23 -1.07 4.08
N GLU A 128 -8.30 -1.08 2.75
CA GLU A 128 -9.48 -0.65 2.00
C GLU A 128 -10.72 -1.45 2.40
N PHE A 129 -10.61 -2.77 2.39
CA PHE A 129 -11.70 -3.65 2.81
C PHE A 129 -12.16 -3.36 4.23
N ALA A 130 -11.22 -3.29 5.18
CA ALA A 130 -11.56 -3.09 6.59
C ALA A 130 -12.19 -1.71 6.85
N VAL A 131 -11.72 -0.66 6.19
CA VAL A 131 -12.31 0.69 6.31
C VAL A 131 -13.70 0.73 5.69
N GLN A 132 -13.90 0.15 4.50
CA GLN A 132 -15.22 0.08 3.88
C GLN A 132 -16.23 -0.66 4.75
N GLN A 133 -15.88 -1.86 5.23
CA GLN A 133 -16.74 -2.66 6.08
C GLN A 133 -17.05 -1.97 7.41
N SER A 134 -16.06 -1.27 7.99
CA SER A 134 -16.29 -0.47 9.20
C SER A 134 -17.25 0.67 8.93
N LEU A 135 -17.08 1.39 7.82
CA LEU A 135 -17.95 2.52 7.48
C LEU A 135 -19.40 2.06 7.21
N GLU A 136 -19.58 0.97 6.46
CA GLU A 136 -20.89 0.36 6.22
C GLU A 136 -21.57 -0.02 7.54
N ALA A 137 -20.85 -0.66 8.45
CA ALA A 137 -21.39 -1.07 9.74
C ALA A 137 -21.67 0.12 10.69
N ILE A 138 -20.85 1.18 10.65
CA ILE A 138 -21.11 2.42 11.42
C ILE A 138 -22.40 3.07 10.93
N ILE A 139 -22.54 3.24 9.62
CA ILE A 139 -23.71 3.92 9.03
C ILE A 139 -24.98 3.10 9.24
N ALA A 140 -24.91 1.78 9.05
CA ALA A 140 -26.09 0.92 9.16
C ALA A 140 -26.56 0.69 10.60
N TYR A 141 -25.63 0.61 11.57
CA TYR A 141 -25.95 0.06 12.89
C TYR A 141 -25.58 0.93 14.08
N CYS A 142 -24.73 1.96 13.89
CA CYS A 142 -24.21 2.75 15.00
C CYS A 142 -24.95 4.07 15.24
N ASP A 143 -26.04 4.35 14.51
CA ASP A 143 -26.79 5.63 14.60
C ASP A 143 -25.84 6.85 14.54
N ALA A 144 -24.90 6.83 13.58
CA ALA A 144 -23.86 7.83 13.48
C ALA A 144 -24.43 9.21 13.12
N LYS A 145 -24.16 10.20 13.97
CA LYS A 145 -24.63 11.59 13.84
C LYS A 145 -23.47 12.48 13.42
N GLY A 146 -23.71 13.29 12.39
CA GLY A 146 -22.71 14.24 11.89
C GLY A 146 -21.59 13.57 11.07
N PRO A 147 -20.46 14.25 10.90
CA PRO A 147 -19.38 13.77 10.04
C PRO A 147 -18.60 12.62 10.68
N ILE A 148 -18.25 11.64 9.86
CA ILE A 148 -17.31 10.56 10.19
C ILE A 148 -15.93 11.00 9.73
N GLU A 149 -14.96 11.01 10.64
CA GLU A 149 -13.58 11.37 10.37
C GLU A 149 -12.74 10.10 10.21
N ILE A 150 -12.03 10.00 9.08
CA ILE A 150 -11.09 8.91 8.79
C ILE A 150 -9.68 9.51 8.75
N GLU A 151 -8.84 9.14 9.72
CA GLU A 151 -7.41 9.42 9.70
C GLU A 151 -6.65 8.16 9.29
N LEU A 152 -5.91 8.25 8.19
CA LEU A 152 -4.95 7.23 7.82
C LEU A 152 -3.56 7.66 8.29
N SER A 153 -2.81 6.73 8.84
CA SER A 153 -1.43 6.93 9.29
C SER A 153 -0.50 5.86 8.74
N PHE A 154 0.74 6.23 8.51
CA PHE A 154 1.79 5.32 8.06
C PHE A 154 3.08 5.60 8.82
N ASP A 155 3.51 4.63 9.60
CA ASP A 155 4.93 4.42 9.86
C ASP A 155 5.40 3.29 8.95
N GLU A 156 6.70 3.21 8.66
CA GLU A 156 7.26 2.31 7.64
C GLU A 156 6.90 0.82 7.80
N PHE A 157 6.32 0.43 8.94
CA PHE A 157 5.95 -0.92 9.30
C PHE A 157 4.45 -1.10 9.56
N VAL A 158 3.69 -0.02 9.76
CA VAL A 158 2.28 -0.10 10.14
C VAL A 158 1.47 0.94 9.40
N ILE A 159 0.40 0.49 8.74
CA ILE A 159 -0.69 1.37 8.30
C ILE A 159 -1.75 1.37 9.39
N GLY A 160 -2.08 2.54 9.92
CA GLY A 160 -3.19 2.74 10.85
C GLY A 160 -4.35 3.43 10.17
N ALA A 161 -5.58 2.99 10.45
CA ALA A 161 -6.80 3.66 10.05
C ALA A 161 -7.66 3.93 11.29
N ASP A 162 -7.87 5.20 11.59
CA ASP A 162 -8.69 5.65 12.71
C ASP A 162 -9.98 6.21 12.17
N ILE A 163 -11.10 5.66 12.62
CA ILE A 163 -12.45 6.08 12.23
C ILE A 163 -13.14 6.63 13.47
N THR A 164 -13.42 7.93 13.48
CA THR A 164 -14.02 8.66 14.60
C THR A 164 -15.41 9.13 14.18
N TYR A 165 -16.41 8.90 15.03
CA TYR A 165 -17.81 9.24 14.76
C TYR A 165 -18.57 9.46 16.08
N ASP A 166 -19.64 10.26 16.03
CA ASP A 166 -20.57 10.40 17.14
C ASP A 166 -21.72 9.39 16.98
N GLY A 167 -21.91 8.47 17.93
CA GLY A 167 -22.89 7.40 17.82
C GLY A 167 -22.62 6.26 18.80
N LYS A 168 -23.33 5.14 18.61
CA LYS A 168 -23.13 3.92 19.40
C LYS A 168 -21.77 3.30 19.07
N SER A 169 -21.07 2.79 20.09
CA SER A 169 -19.79 2.11 19.85
C SER A 169 -20.01 0.81 19.07
N MET A 170 -19.17 0.61 18.05
CA MET A 170 -19.09 -0.67 17.36
C MET A 170 -18.48 -1.74 18.26
N GLU A 171 -18.99 -2.96 18.15
CA GLU A 171 -18.46 -4.14 18.83
C GLU A 171 -17.67 -5.02 17.87
N PHE A 172 -16.62 -5.67 18.38
CA PHE A 172 -15.79 -6.58 17.59
C PHE A 172 -15.69 -7.96 18.26
N PRO A 173 -16.71 -8.82 18.11
CA PRO A 173 -16.73 -10.12 18.78
C PRO A 173 -15.55 -11.01 18.38
N THR A 174 -15.18 -11.93 19.28
CA THR A 174 -14.14 -12.97 19.08
C THR A 174 -14.63 -14.13 18.24
N GLU A 175 -15.92 -14.43 18.32
CA GLU A 175 -16.55 -15.57 17.66
C GLU A 175 -17.60 -15.07 16.67
N ALA A 176 -17.77 -15.82 15.58
CA ALA A 176 -18.81 -15.54 14.61
C ALA A 176 -20.18 -15.74 15.28
N PRO A 177 -21.13 -14.83 15.09
CA PRO A 177 -22.49 -15.03 15.60
C PRO A 177 -23.12 -16.29 14.97
N GLY A 178 -23.93 -16.99 15.77
CA GLY A 178 -24.64 -18.18 15.32
C GLY A 178 -25.67 -17.86 14.24
N LYS A 179 -26.09 -18.88 13.46
CA LYS A 179 -27.12 -18.70 12.41
C LYS A 179 -28.44 -18.19 12.96
N GLU A 180 -28.89 -18.70 14.10
CA GLU A 180 -30.12 -18.24 14.76
C GLU A 180 -30.01 -16.77 15.16
N GLU A 181 -28.88 -16.36 15.75
CA GLU A 181 -28.63 -14.98 16.16
C GLU A 181 -28.56 -14.00 14.96
N LEU A 182 -28.11 -14.47 13.79
CA LEU A 182 -28.10 -13.67 12.56
C LEU A 182 -29.50 -13.34 12.03
N PHE A 183 -30.44 -14.27 12.18
CA PHE A 183 -31.80 -14.11 11.65
C PHE A 183 -32.80 -13.58 12.69
N GLU A 184 -32.56 -13.82 13.98
CA GLU A 184 -33.52 -13.52 15.05
C GLU A 184 -33.16 -12.27 15.89
N SER A 185 -31.89 -11.83 15.88
CA SER A 185 -31.45 -10.67 16.67
C SER A 185 -31.16 -9.45 15.79
N GLU A 186 -31.64 -8.28 16.21
CA GLU A 186 -31.24 -6.99 15.59
C GLU A 186 -29.72 -6.73 15.69
N GLN A 187 -29.01 -7.45 16.58
CA GLN A 187 -27.55 -7.33 16.74
C GLN A 187 -26.74 -8.35 15.93
N GLY A 188 -27.38 -9.32 15.26
CA GLY A 188 -26.68 -10.39 14.54
C GLY A 188 -25.76 -9.88 13.43
N TYR A 189 -26.27 -9.02 12.55
CA TYR A 189 -25.52 -8.41 11.45
C TYR A 189 -24.39 -7.46 11.91
N PRO A 190 -24.60 -6.53 12.86
CA PRO A 190 -23.51 -5.71 13.41
C PRO A 190 -22.37 -6.54 14.00
N ARG A 191 -22.71 -7.61 14.74
CA ARG A 191 -21.72 -8.53 15.33
C ARG A 191 -20.95 -9.30 14.26
N LEU A 192 -21.61 -9.71 13.17
CA LEU A 192 -20.94 -10.35 12.03
C LEU A 192 -19.98 -9.39 11.32
N ALA A 193 -20.41 -8.15 11.07
CA ALA A 193 -19.56 -7.13 10.47
C ALA A 193 -18.31 -6.87 11.34
N GLY A 194 -18.49 -6.71 12.66
CA GLY A 194 -17.38 -6.60 13.61
C GLY A 194 -16.45 -7.82 13.63
N PHE A 195 -17.00 -9.03 13.44
CA PHE A 195 -16.20 -10.25 13.31
C PHE A 195 -15.38 -10.29 12.01
N LEU A 196 -15.98 -9.91 10.86
CA LEU A 196 -15.27 -9.87 9.58
C LEU A 196 -14.15 -8.82 9.59
N ILE A 197 -14.40 -7.62 10.11
CA ILE A 197 -13.38 -6.58 10.25
C ILE A 197 -12.21 -7.07 11.12
N ARG A 198 -12.51 -7.84 12.19
CA ARG A 198 -11.48 -8.46 13.04
C ARG A 198 -10.59 -9.40 12.25
N GLN A 199 -11.15 -10.24 11.38
CA GLN A 199 -10.38 -11.25 10.66
C GLN A 199 -9.37 -10.61 9.68
N HIS A 200 -9.64 -9.40 9.22
CA HIS A 200 -8.79 -8.69 8.26
C HIS A 200 -7.81 -7.69 8.88
N THR A 201 -7.86 -7.46 10.20
CA THR A 201 -7.02 -6.47 10.92
C THR A 201 -6.02 -7.16 11.85
N ASP A 202 -4.75 -6.72 11.86
CA ASP A 202 -3.70 -7.36 12.69
C ASP A 202 -3.81 -6.95 14.16
N ARG A 203 -4.08 -5.67 14.44
CA ARG A 203 -4.35 -5.16 15.80
C ARG A 203 -5.44 -4.09 15.77
N ARG A 204 -6.23 -4.02 16.84
CA ARG A 204 -7.30 -3.03 16.97
C ARG A 204 -7.26 -2.38 18.35
N LEU A 205 -7.57 -1.09 18.39
CA LEU A 205 -7.70 -0.32 19.62
C LEU A 205 -9.04 0.41 19.57
N GLN A 206 -9.86 0.20 20.59
CA GLN A 206 -11.05 1.02 20.76
C GLN A 206 -10.58 2.39 21.28
N ILE A 207 -10.91 3.44 20.54
CA ILE A 207 -10.58 4.82 20.94
C ILE A 207 -11.87 5.52 21.38
N LYS A 208 -11.77 6.57 22.21
CA LYS A 208 -12.96 7.32 22.63
C LYS A 208 -13.65 7.90 21.40
N GLY A 209 -14.89 7.48 21.15
CA GLY A 209 -15.68 7.94 19.99
C GLY A 209 -15.25 7.34 18.66
N GLY A 210 -14.59 6.18 18.62
CA GLY A 210 -14.17 5.59 17.35
C GLY A 210 -13.43 4.26 17.46
N VAL A 211 -12.85 3.84 16.34
CA VAL A 211 -12.11 2.59 16.19
C VAL A 211 -10.79 2.87 15.50
N ARG A 212 -9.69 2.35 16.05
CA ARG A 212 -8.36 2.31 15.41
C ARG A 212 -8.07 0.89 14.93
N LEU A 213 -7.81 0.76 13.63
CA LEU A 213 -7.42 -0.47 12.95
C LEU A 213 -5.94 -0.37 12.54
N LEU A 214 -5.15 -1.40 12.82
CA LEU A 214 -3.71 -1.44 12.52
C LEU A 214 -3.40 -2.65 11.65
N PHE A 215 -2.58 -2.41 10.62
CA PHE A 215 -2.16 -3.39 9.63
C PHE A 215 -0.65 -3.38 9.52
N ASP A 216 -0.03 -4.54 9.72
CA ASP A 216 1.42 -4.70 9.60
C ASP A 216 1.81 -4.71 8.11
N HIS A 217 2.85 -3.94 7.77
CA HIS A 217 3.37 -3.70 6.42
C HIS A 217 4.66 -4.47 6.12
#